data_AF-A0A3P7J1Y5-F1
#
_entry.id   AF-A0A3P7J1Y5-F1
#
_cell.length_a   1.000
_cell.length_b   1.000
_cell.length_c   1.000
_cell.angle_alpha   90.00
_cell.angle_beta   90.00
_cell.angle_gamma   90.00
#
_symmetry.space_group_name_H-M   'P 1'
#
loop_
_entity.id
_entity.type
_entity.pdbx_description
1 polymer ?
#
loop_
_entity_poly.entity_id
_entity_poly.type
_entity_poly.pdbx_seq_one_letter_code
_entity_poly.pdbx_strand_id
1 'polypeptide(L)'
;MAPIRPMPLEDALHLLAGGFLRGGIGGFLKGGSNSTATVGGQKDVRAGIAMGYVELMREMGATWLERNLAVVCRHLLELAAKCGGLAYTNSPAQAAEAIFLRRCVSYILRATVGTMLSEQAQITACKYLGQLLADYINSFGEF
;
A
#
# COMPACT_ATOMS: atom_id res chain seq x y z
N MET A 1 6.55 23.05 22.49
CA MET A 1 6.64 21.92 21.55
C MET A 1 5.97 20.73 22.22
N ALA A 2 4.86 20.23 21.68
CA ALA A 2 4.17 19.10 22.28
C ALA A 2 5.09 17.87 22.29
N PRO A 3 5.04 16.99 23.32
CA PRO A 3 5.86 15.78 23.33
C PRO A 3 5.51 14.92 22.12
N ILE A 4 6.51 14.63 21.30
CA ILE A 4 6.38 13.72 20.16
C ILE A 4 6.18 12.32 20.75
N ARG A 5 4.96 11.77 20.60
CA ARG A 5 4.69 10.39 20.99
C ARG A 5 5.17 9.46 19.88
N PRO A 6 5.97 8.42 20.20
CA PRO A 6 6.34 7.43 19.20
C PRO A 6 5.07 6.75 18.66
N MET A 7 4.96 6.66 17.34
CA MET A 7 3.87 5.98 16.63
C MET A 7 4.34 4.56 16.28
N PRO A 8 3.57 3.51 16.62
CA PRO A 8 3.83 2.15 16.14
C PRO A 8 3.87 2.09 14.61
N LEU A 9 4.69 1.20 14.05
CA LEU A 9 4.84 1.07 12.60
C LEU A 9 3.51 0.71 11.93
N GLU A 10 2.79 -0.23 12.51
CA GLU A 10 1.50 -0.71 12.02
C GLU A 10 0.48 0.43 11.95
N ASP A 11 0.47 1.32 12.94
CA ASP A 11 -0.40 2.49 12.94
C ASP A 11 -0.04 3.49 11.83
N ALA A 12 1.25 3.72 11.60
CA ALA A 12 1.72 4.57 10.51
C ALA A 12 1.35 3.99 9.13
N LEU A 13 1.55 2.67 8.95
CA LEU A 13 1.18 1.95 7.74
C LEU A 13 -0.33 1.94 7.53
N HIS A 14 -1.13 1.75 8.58
CA HIS A 14 -2.59 1.82 8.53
C HIS A 14 -3.10 3.21 8.17
N LEU A 15 -2.46 4.27 8.66
CA LEU A 15 -2.78 5.64 8.30
C LEU A 15 -2.56 5.87 6.80
N LEU A 16 -1.40 5.46 6.28
CA LEU A 16 -1.09 5.54 4.85
C LEU A 16 -2.05 4.69 4.01
N ALA A 17 -2.41 3.48 4.45
CA ALA A 17 -3.39 2.63 3.79
C ALA A 17 -4.79 3.27 3.77
N GLY A 18 -5.22 3.86 4.87
CA GLY A 18 -6.50 4.56 4.97
C GLY A 18 -6.58 5.72 3.99
N GLY A 19 -5.53 6.55 3.93
CA GLY A 19 -5.42 7.62 2.94
C GLY A 19 -5.39 7.09 1.51
N PHE A 20 -4.62 6.02 1.27
CA PHE A 20 -4.48 5.41 -0.05
C PHE A 20 -5.80 4.88 -0.57
N LEU A 21 -6.53 4.11 0.24
CA LEU A 21 -7.78 3.46 -0.19
C LEU A 21 -8.93 4.45 -0.35
N ARG A 22 -9.04 5.45 0.54
CA ARG A 22 -10.10 6.47 0.51
C ARG A 22 -9.82 7.65 -0.42
N GLY A 23 -8.58 7.81 -0.88
CA GLY A 23 -8.17 8.92 -1.75
C GLY A 23 -8.02 10.27 -1.04
N GLY A 24 -7.62 10.29 0.23
CA GLY A 24 -7.25 11.51 0.99
C GLY A 24 -8.12 11.86 2.21
N ILE A 25 -7.74 12.95 2.88
CA ILE A 25 -8.46 13.59 4.00
C ILE A 25 -9.73 14.24 3.44
N GLY A 26 -10.78 13.44 3.25
CA GLY A 26 -12.00 13.88 2.57
C GLY A 26 -12.93 12.74 2.18
N GLY A 27 -12.41 11.51 2.09
CA GLY A 27 -13.27 10.31 1.98
C GLY A 27 -14.14 10.06 3.22
N PHE A 28 -13.81 10.68 4.36
CA PHE A 28 -14.63 10.69 5.58
C PHE A 28 -15.85 11.62 5.48
N LEU A 29 -15.79 12.68 4.65
CA LEU A 29 -16.87 13.67 4.51
C LEU A 29 -17.88 13.30 3.42
N LYS A 30 -17.74 12.14 2.77
CA LYS A 30 -18.69 11.62 1.79
C LYS A 30 -19.91 10.98 2.47
N GLY A 31 -20.41 11.61 3.53
CA GLY A 31 -21.66 11.29 4.22
C GLY A 31 -22.84 12.19 3.83
N GLY A 32 -22.62 13.16 2.95
CA GLY A 32 -23.69 14.02 2.46
C GLY A 32 -23.13 15.10 1.55
N SER A 33 -23.90 15.42 0.51
CA SER A 33 -23.68 16.55 -0.39
C SER A 33 -22.75 16.29 -1.59
N ASN A 34 -23.33 16.58 -2.75
CA ASN A 34 -22.81 16.53 -4.12
C ASN A 34 -21.56 17.41 -4.33
N SER A 35 -20.45 17.07 -3.69
CA SER A 35 -19.18 17.74 -3.94
C SER A 35 -18.55 17.13 -5.19
N THR A 36 -18.49 17.92 -6.26
CA THR A 36 -17.80 17.63 -7.51
C THR A 36 -16.35 17.25 -7.23
N ALA A 37 -16.09 15.95 -7.13
CA ALA A 37 -14.74 15.42 -7.11
C ALA A 37 -14.05 15.88 -8.39
N THR A 38 -12.97 16.66 -8.25
CA THR A 38 -12.14 17.07 -9.36
C THR A 38 -11.67 15.84 -10.13
N VAL A 39 -11.86 15.85 -11.45
CA VAL A 39 -11.33 14.84 -12.37
C VAL A 39 -9.80 14.91 -12.30
N GLY A 40 -9.19 14.06 -11.46
CA GLY A 40 -7.75 14.05 -11.16
C GLY A 40 -7.43 13.79 -9.67
N GLY A 41 -8.28 14.30 -8.76
CA GLY A 41 -7.97 14.38 -7.32
C GLY A 41 -7.78 13.05 -6.59
N GLN A 42 -8.30 11.93 -7.08
CA GLN A 42 -8.07 10.61 -6.44
C GLN A 42 -6.80 9.91 -6.91
N LYS A 43 -6.38 10.08 -8.17
CA LYS A 43 -5.17 9.43 -8.69
C LYS A 43 -3.92 10.11 -8.15
N ASP A 44 -3.91 11.45 -8.16
CA ASP A 44 -2.77 12.23 -7.69
C ASP A 44 -2.55 12.07 -6.19
N VAL A 45 -3.62 11.99 -5.39
CA VAL A 45 -3.51 11.69 -3.95
C VAL A 45 -2.93 10.30 -3.71
N ARG A 46 -3.41 9.27 -4.42
CA ARG A 46 -2.88 7.92 -4.30
C ARG A 46 -1.41 7.82 -4.75
N ALA A 47 -1.03 8.54 -5.80
CA ALA A 47 0.37 8.66 -6.22
C ALA A 47 1.21 9.36 -5.15
N GLY A 48 0.71 10.47 -4.57
CA GLY A 48 1.32 11.17 -3.45
C GLY A 48 1.55 10.27 -2.25
N ILE A 49 0.56 9.46 -1.88
CA ILE A 49 0.67 8.52 -0.76
C ILE A 49 1.67 7.40 -1.09
N ALA A 50 1.70 6.91 -2.33
CA ALA A 50 2.71 5.95 -2.76
C ALA A 50 4.14 6.52 -2.66
N MET A 51 4.35 7.78 -3.04
CA MET A 51 5.61 8.48 -2.79
C MET A 51 5.89 8.62 -1.29
N GLY A 52 4.87 8.90 -0.47
CA GLY A 52 4.97 8.94 0.98
C GLY A 52 5.44 7.63 1.62
N TYR A 53 4.99 6.47 1.13
CA TYR A 53 5.52 5.18 1.56
C TYR A 53 7.03 5.05 1.27
N VAL A 54 7.44 5.46 0.06
CA VAL A 54 8.85 5.36 -0.36
C VAL A 54 9.71 6.28 0.49
N GLU A 55 9.32 7.53 0.68
CA GLU A 55 10.07 8.50 1.48
C GLU A 55 10.10 8.14 2.96
N LEU A 56 9.01 7.59 3.53
CA LEU A 56 9.02 7.03 4.88
C LEU A 56 10.10 5.96 5.05
N MET A 57 10.14 4.99 4.12
CA MET A 57 11.12 3.90 4.19
C MET A 57 12.55 4.42 3.99
N ARG A 58 12.75 5.36 3.06
CA ARG A 58 14.04 6.01 2.81
C ARG A 58 14.57 6.73 4.04
N GLU A 59 13.73 7.51 4.70
CA GLU A 59 14.09 8.26 5.91
C GLU A 59 14.48 7.32 7.06
N MET A 60 13.76 6.20 7.21
CA MET A 60 14.08 5.18 8.21
C MET A 60 15.34 4.35 7.85
N GLY A 61 15.65 4.23 6.56
CA GLY A 61 16.85 3.58 6.04
C GLY A 61 16.72 2.07 5.79
N ALA A 62 17.67 1.52 5.03
CA ALA A 62 17.67 0.12 4.59
C ALA A 62 17.69 -0.88 5.76
N THR A 63 18.56 -0.67 6.75
CA THR A 63 18.66 -1.54 7.94
C THR A 63 17.35 -1.63 8.71
N TRP A 64 16.61 -0.51 8.81
CA TRP A 64 15.29 -0.51 9.42
C TRP A 64 14.28 -1.29 8.58
N LEU A 65 14.30 -1.11 7.27
CA LEU A 65 13.41 -1.82 6.35
C LEU A 65 13.64 -3.34 6.40
N GLU A 66 14.89 -3.81 6.45
CA GLU A 66 15.22 -5.22 6.59
C GLU A 66 14.65 -5.83 7.89
N ARG A 67 14.75 -5.10 9.01
CA ARG A 67 14.22 -5.54 10.31
C ARG A 67 12.70 -5.66 10.33
N ASN A 68 12.01 -4.84 9.55
CA ASN A 68 10.54 -4.77 9.50
C ASN A 68 9.96 -5.40 8.23
N LEU A 69 10.78 -6.12 7.46
CA LEU A 69 10.46 -6.56 6.11
C LEU A 69 9.19 -7.42 6.04
N ALA A 70 9.00 -8.33 7.00
CA ALA A 70 7.82 -9.17 7.07
C ALA A 70 6.53 -8.36 7.25
N VAL A 71 6.54 -7.36 8.14
CA VAL A 71 5.40 -6.47 8.40
C VAL A 71 5.09 -5.62 7.16
N VAL A 72 6.12 -5.04 6.54
CA VAL A 72 5.97 -4.22 5.34
C VAL A 72 5.44 -5.05 4.15
N CYS A 73 5.98 -6.24 3.91
CA CYS A 73 5.53 -7.13 2.84
C CYS A 73 4.07 -7.55 3.03
N ARG A 74 3.69 -7.94 4.25
CA ARG A 74 2.30 -8.27 4.58
C ARG A 74 1.37 -7.09 4.31
N HIS A 75 1.72 -5.92 4.83
CA HIS A 75 0.94 -4.70 4.65
C HIS A 75 0.73 -4.33 3.17
N LEU A 76 1.80 -4.34 2.37
CA LEU A 76 1.70 -4.00 0.95
C LEU A 76 0.90 -5.04 0.15
N LEU A 77 1.00 -6.31 0.52
CA LEU A 77 0.17 -7.36 -0.09
C LEU A 77 -1.31 -7.19 0.28
N GLU A 78 -1.62 -6.92 1.55
CA GLU A 78 -2.99 -6.63 1.99
C GLU A 78 -3.57 -5.39 1.30
N LEU A 79 -2.75 -4.35 1.13
CA LEU A 79 -3.12 -3.16 0.39
C LEU A 79 -3.46 -3.49 -1.07
N ALA A 80 -2.65 -4.34 -1.72
CA ALA A 80 -2.92 -4.82 -3.07
C ALA A 80 -4.17 -5.72 -3.13
N ALA A 81 -4.37 -6.61 -2.16
CA ALA A 81 -5.52 -7.51 -2.08
C ALA A 81 -6.84 -6.75 -1.93
N LYS A 82 -6.85 -5.65 -1.17
CA LYS A 82 -8.01 -4.74 -1.06
C LYS A 82 -8.38 -4.07 -2.39
N CYS A 83 -7.45 -4.02 -3.36
CA CYS A 83 -7.74 -3.60 -4.73
C CYS A 83 -8.30 -4.75 -5.60
N GLY A 84 -8.21 -5.99 -5.13
CA GLY A 84 -8.63 -7.21 -5.83
C GLY A 84 -10.14 -7.32 -6.05
N GLY A 85 -10.98 -6.69 -5.21
CA GLY A 85 -12.43 -6.62 -5.46
C GLY A 85 -12.80 -5.91 -6.76
N LEU A 86 -11.93 -5.02 -7.25
CA LEU A 86 -12.07 -4.36 -8.56
C LEU A 86 -11.49 -5.19 -9.71
N ALA A 87 -10.85 -6.34 -9.44
CA ALA A 87 -10.15 -7.14 -10.45
C ALA A 87 -11.11 -7.90 -11.39
N TYR A 88 -12.32 -8.22 -10.94
CA TYR A 88 -13.32 -8.98 -11.69
C TYR A 88 -14.44 -8.08 -12.23
N THR A 89 -14.16 -6.78 -12.40
CA THR A 89 -15.13 -5.82 -12.92
C THR A 89 -15.28 -5.89 -14.44
N ASN A 90 -16.50 -5.68 -14.91
CA ASN A 90 -16.81 -5.46 -16.33
C ASN A 90 -16.75 -3.98 -16.73
N SER A 91 -16.47 -3.07 -15.79
CA SER A 91 -16.38 -1.63 -16.05
C SER A 91 -14.96 -1.21 -16.43
N PRO A 92 -14.74 -0.63 -17.64
CA PRO A 92 -13.41 -0.16 -18.05
C PRO A 92 -12.80 0.88 -17.09
N ALA A 93 -13.63 1.73 -16.49
CA ALA A 93 -13.18 2.75 -15.53
C ALA A 93 -12.63 2.11 -14.25
N GLN A 94 -13.33 1.10 -13.71
CA GLN A 94 -12.90 0.37 -12.52
C GLN A 94 -11.67 -0.50 -12.81
N ALA A 95 -11.59 -1.10 -14.00
CA ALA A 95 -10.41 -1.84 -14.44
C ALA A 95 -9.17 -0.92 -14.52
N ALA A 96 -9.32 0.28 -15.10
CA ALA A 96 -8.25 1.28 -15.16
C ALA A 96 -7.81 1.75 -13.76
N GLU A 97 -8.75 1.91 -12.83
CA GLU A 97 -8.44 2.20 -11.42
C GLU A 97 -7.67 1.05 -10.77
N ALA A 98 -8.11 -0.20 -10.94
CA ALA A 98 -7.41 -1.36 -10.40
C ALA A 98 -5.97 -1.49 -10.93
N ILE A 99 -5.75 -1.21 -12.22
CA ILE A 99 -4.40 -1.16 -12.81
C ILE A 99 -3.57 -0.05 -12.15
N PHE A 100 -4.14 1.14 -11.97
CA PHE A 100 -3.44 2.26 -11.34
C PHE A 100 -3.01 1.94 -9.90
N LEU A 101 -3.90 1.35 -9.11
CA LEU A 101 -3.61 0.93 -7.73
C LEU A 101 -2.48 -0.10 -7.67
N ARG A 102 -2.51 -1.11 -8.55
CA ARG A 102 -1.42 -2.10 -8.67
C ARG A 102 -0.10 -1.43 -9.02
N ARG A 103 -0.11 -0.47 -9.95
CA ARG A 103 1.09 0.30 -10.33
C ARG A 103 1.67 1.07 -9.15
N CYS A 104 0.84 1.66 -8.29
CA CYS A 104 1.31 2.32 -7.07
C CYS A 104 2.01 1.34 -6.11
N VAL A 105 1.42 0.17 -5.84
CA VAL A 105 2.06 -0.84 -4.97
C VAL A 105 3.35 -1.37 -5.59
N SER A 106 3.36 -1.66 -6.89
CA SER A 106 4.57 -2.06 -7.61
C SER A 106 5.65 -0.98 -7.59
N TYR A 107 5.27 0.29 -7.66
CA TYR A 107 6.21 1.41 -7.51
C TYR A 107 6.83 1.42 -6.12
N ILE A 108 6.02 1.29 -5.05
CA ILE A 108 6.53 1.24 -3.66
C ILE A 108 7.52 0.09 -3.52
N LEU A 109 7.15 -1.13 -3.89
CA LEU A 109 8.02 -2.32 -3.79
C LEU A 109 9.32 -2.14 -4.57
N ARG A 110 9.25 -1.63 -5.80
CA ARG A 110 10.45 -1.42 -6.62
C ARG A 110 11.37 -0.36 -6.03
N ALA A 111 10.83 0.78 -5.60
CA ALA A 111 11.59 1.91 -5.09
C ALA A 111 12.10 1.72 -3.64
N THR A 112 11.67 0.66 -2.97
CA THR A 112 12.07 0.33 -1.59
C THR A 112 12.78 -1.01 -1.57
N VAL A 113 12.05 -2.12 -1.55
CA VAL A 113 12.60 -3.49 -1.55
C VAL A 113 13.61 -3.67 -2.70
N GLY A 114 13.26 -3.27 -3.92
CA GLY A 114 14.10 -3.49 -5.11
C GLY A 114 15.36 -2.63 -5.20
N THR A 115 15.41 -1.46 -4.55
CA THR A 115 16.53 -0.51 -4.71
C THR A 115 17.27 -0.18 -3.43
N MET A 116 16.64 -0.35 -2.25
CA MET A 116 17.26 -0.03 -0.96
C MET A 116 17.90 -1.23 -0.29
N LEU A 117 17.46 -2.45 -0.63
CA LEU A 117 17.88 -3.67 0.06
C LEU A 117 18.98 -4.40 -0.71
N SER A 118 19.83 -5.10 0.04
CA SER A 118 20.79 -6.05 -0.52
C SER A 118 20.10 -7.18 -1.27
N GLU A 119 20.81 -7.85 -2.19
CA GLU A 119 20.27 -8.99 -2.94
C GLU A 119 19.74 -10.10 -2.00
N GLN A 120 20.45 -10.37 -0.90
CA GLN A 120 20.04 -11.35 0.10
C GLN A 120 18.73 -10.94 0.81
N ALA A 121 18.58 -9.67 1.15
CA ALA A 121 17.34 -9.15 1.75
C ALA A 121 16.18 -9.13 0.75
N GLN A 122 16.44 -8.87 -0.54
CA GLN A 122 15.44 -9.00 -1.61
C GLN A 122 14.95 -10.43 -1.78
N ILE A 123 15.86 -11.43 -1.77
CA ILE A 123 15.48 -12.85 -1.78
C ILE A 123 14.59 -13.19 -0.58
N THR A 124 14.90 -12.63 0.59
CA THR A 124 14.10 -12.82 1.81
C THR A 124 12.71 -12.20 1.67
N ALA A 125 12.60 -10.99 1.10
CA ALA A 125 11.32 -10.37 0.77
C ALA A 125 10.49 -11.24 -0.18
N CYS A 126 11.11 -11.79 -1.24
CA CYS A 126 10.46 -12.69 -2.17
C CYS A 126 9.91 -13.96 -1.48
N LYS A 127 10.68 -14.55 -0.56
CA LYS A 127 10.22 -15.69 0.25
C LYS A 127 9.00 -15.33 1.11
N TYR A 128 9.03 -14.18 1.78
CA TYR A 128 7.87 -13.72 2.57
C TYR A 128 6.64 -13.49 1.70
N LEU A 129 6.78 -12.80 0.57
CA LEU A 129 5.68 -12.58 -0.36
C LEU A 129 5.13 -13.90 -0.91
N GLY A 130 6.00 -14.85 -1.27
CA GLY A 130 5.59 -16.17 -1.73
C GLY A 130 4.81 -16.95 -0.67
N GLN A 131 5.27 -16.94 0.58
CA GLN A 131 4.55 -17.57 1.69
C GLN A 131 3.18 -16.93 1.89
N LEU A 132 3.10 -15.60 1.94
CA LEU A 132 1.83 -14.91 2.11
C LEU A 132 0.86 -15.23 0.96
N LEU A 133 1.33 -15.28 -0.28
CA LEU A 133 0.51 -15.67 -1.43
C LEU A 133 -0.04 -17.09 -1.28
N ALA A 134 0.79 -18.04 -0.83
CA ALA A 134 0.35 -19.40 -0.55
C ALA A 134 -0.72 -19.44 0.55
N ASP A 135 -0.53 -18.70 1.64
CA ASP A 135 -1.51 -18.59 2.72
C ASP A 135 -2.85 -18.02 2.21
N TYR A 136 -2.80 -16.98 1.37
CA TYR A 136 -4.00 -16.42 0.74
C TYR A 136 -4.70 -17.44 -0.16
N ILE A 137 -3.97 -18.18 -0.99
CA ILE A 137 -4.57 -19.20 -1.87
C ILE A 137 -5.24 -20.30 -1.04
N ASN A 138 -4.56 -20.78 0.00
CA ASN A 138 -5.06 -21.85 0.87
C ASN A 138 -6.28 -21.41 1.69
N SER A 139 -6.40 -20.13 2.00
CA SER A 139 -7.59 -19.58 2.69
C SER A 139 -8.90 -19.73 1.90
N PHE A 140 -8.82 -19.94 0.59
CA PHE A 140 -9.99 -20.23 -0.26
C PHE A 140 -10.36 -21.71 -0.31
N GLY A 141 -9.47 -22.63 0.10
CA GLY A 141 -9.66 -24.08 0.04
C GLY A 141 -10.35 -24.67 1.28
N GLU A 142 -10.65 -23.88 2.30
CA GLU A 142 -11.34 -24.31 3.53
C GLU A 142 -12.88 -24.17 3.46
N PHE A 143 -13.46 -24.09 2.25
CA PHE A 143 -14.90 -24.06 2.00
C PHE A 143 -15.38 -25.26 1.18
#